data_AF-A0AAV4SKX9-F1
#
_entry.id   AF-A0AAV4SKX9-F1
#
_cell.length_a   1.000
_cell.length_b   1.000
_cell.length_c   1.000
_cell.angle_alpha   90.00
_cell.angle_beta   90.00
_cell.angle_gamma   90.00
#
_symmetry.space_group_name_H-M   'P 1'
#
loop_
_entity.id
_entity.type
_entity.pdbx_description
1 polymer ?
#
loop_
_entity_poly.entity_id
_entity_poly.type
_entity_poly.pdbx_seq_one_letter_code
_entity_poly.pdbx_strand_id
1 'polypeptide(L)'
;MRKKILCMVCKWCEVTTSVLRVKTRIIERDDDLSFLYPILLPSKHYLTECLIREYHLKYCHAGVQILAAKLRLQYWIFSSKRNIRSCVSRCVVCKRFTAKSVDYSTYTAAPLDRVRERGTLR
;
A
#
# COMPACT_ATOMS: atom_id res chain seq x y z
N MET A 1 2.67 27.86 12.07
CA MET A 1 2.58 28.31 10.66
C MET A 1 2.76 27.14 9.69
N ARG A 2 1.69 26.47 9.21
CA ARG A 2 1.72 25.55 8.05
C ARG A 2 0.37 25.48 7.29
N LYS A 3 -0.30 26.61 7.10
CA LYS A 3 -1.55 26.70 6.32
C LYS A 3 -1.32 27.17 4.86
N LYS A 4 -0.22 26.77 4.21
CA LYS A 4 0.19 27.32 2.89
C LYS A 4 0.58 26.30 1.82
N ILE A 5 0.05 25.07 1.85
CA ILE A 5 0.28 24.10 0.74
C ILE A 5 -1.02 23.61 0.09
N LEU A 6 -2.20 23.92 0.64
CA LEU A 6 -3.45 23.36 0.11
C LEU A 6 -4.01 24.11 -1.13
N CYS A 7 -3.54 25.32 -1.43
CA CYS A 7 -4.25 26.18 -2.38
C CYS A 7 -3.31 27.10 -3.17
N MET A 8 -2.39 26.55 -3.96
CA MET A 8 -1.58 27.38 -4.88
C MET A 8 -1.54 26.89 -6.33
N VAL A 9 -2.34 25.88 -6.72
CA VAL A 9 -2.22 25.33 -8.08
C VAL A 9 -3.52 25.17 -8.89
N CYS A 10 -4.75 25.12 -8.35
CA CYS A 10 -5.86 24.63 -9.19
C CYS A 10 -7.12 25.47 -9.25
N LYS A 11 -7.31 26.10 -10.41
CA LYS A 11 -8.57 26.47 -11.07
C LYS A 11 -9.49 25.26 -11.38
N TRP A 12 -9.27 24.11 -10.71
CA TRP A 12 -9.77 22.77 -11.07
C TRP A 12 -10.31 21.99 -9.86
N CYS A 13 -10.39 22.58 -8.66
CA CYS A 13 -11.06 21.98 -7.51
C CYS A 13 -12.48 22.56 -7.41
N GLU A 14 -13.49 21.72 -7.61
CA GLU A 14 -14.89 22.08 -7.39
C GLU A 14 -15.36 21.44 -6.07
N VAL A 15 -15.92 22.26 -5.18
CA VAL A 15 -16.54 21.80 -3.92
C VAL A 15 -18.02 21.69 -4.18
N THR A 16 -18.53 20.49 -4.41
CA THR A 16 -19.94 20.29 -4.77
C THR A 16 -20.80 19.82 -3.61
N THR A 17 -20.28 19.03 -2.67
CA THR A 17 -21.09 18.41 -1.59
C THR A 17 -20.23 17.92 -0.43
N SER A 18 -19.86 18.78 0.53
CA SER A 18 -19.11 18.44 1.77
C SER A 18 -17.73 17.77 1.64
N VAL A 19 -17.36 17.28 0.45
CA VAL A 19 -16.07 16.64 0.14
C VAL A 19 -15.42 17.38 -1.03
N LEU A 20 -14.10 17.52 -0.93
CA LEU A 20 -13.29 18.17 -1.97
C LEU A 20 -13.00 17.17 -3.09
N ARG A 21 -13.35 17.51 -4.33
CA ARG A 21 -13.04 16.70 -5.52
C ARG A 21 -12.11 17.47 -6.46
N VAL A 22 -11.31 16.73 -7.21
CA VAL A 22 -10.40 17.29 -8.22
C VAL A 22 -10.97 16.98 -9.60
N LYS A 23 -11.10 17.99 -10.45
CA LYS A 23 -11.44 17.79 -11.86
C LYS A 23 -10.24 17.19 -12.59
N THR A 24 -10.42 16.02 -13.19
CA THR A 24 -9.37 15.44 -14.04
C THR A 24 -9.37 16.10 -15.42
N ARG A 25 -8.35 15.79 -16.24
CA ARG A 25 -8.30 16.24 -17.64
C ARG A 25 -9.18 15.41 -18.57
N ILE A 26 -9.78 14.34 -18.07
CA ILE A 26 -10.64 13.41 -18.81
C ILE A 26 -12.05 13.72 -18.35
N ILE A 27 -12.78 14.56 -19.09
CA ILE A 27 -14.12 15.05 -18.68
C ILE A 27 -15.19 14.58 -19.67
N GLU A 28 -14.85 14.43 -20.94
CA GLU A 28 -15.78 14.11 -22.04
C GLU A 28 -16.04 12.61 -22.21
N ARG A 29 -15.53 11.79 -21.31
CA ARG A 29 -15.71 10.35 -21.31
C ARG A 29 -16.97 9.99 -20.52
N ASP A 30 -17.79 9.12 -21.07
CA ASP A 30 -18.93 8.52 -20.36
C ASP A 30 -18.42 7.43 -19.40
N ASP A 31 -17.90 7.88 -18.27
CA ASP A 31 -17.33 7.07 -17.19
C ASP A 31 -17.91 7.52 -15.84
N ASP A 32 -17.67 6.73 -14.79
CA ASP A 32 -18.14 7.05 -13.44
C ASP A 32 -17.69 8.45 -12.98
N LEU A 33 -18.60 9.19 -12.33
CA LEU A 33 -18.31 10.50 -11.75
C LEU A 33 -17.10 10.49 -10.79
N SER A 34 -16.88 9.39 -10.07
CA SER A 34 -15.73 9.24 -9.18
C SER A 34 -14.40 9.09 -9.93
N PHE A 35 -14.42 8.62 -11.18
CA PHE A 35 -13.24 8.55 -12.04
C PHE A 35 -12.93 9.91 -12.67
N LEU A 36 -13.98 10.60 -13.16
CA LEU A 36 -13.86 11.94 -13.74
C LEU A 36 -13.51 12.99 -12.68
N TYR A 37 -14.07 12.84 -11.46
CA TYR A 37 -13.94 13.73 -10.32
C TYR A 37 -13.62 12.96 -9.02
N PRO A 38 -12.38 12.46 -8.87
CA PRO A 38 -11.97 11.71 -7.69
C PRO A 38 -11.98 12.56 -6.42
N ILE A 39 -12.28 11.90 -5.31
CA ILE A 39 -12.32 12.53 -3.98
C ILE A 39 -10.89 12.76 -3.50
N LEU A 40 -10.58 13.98 -3.09
CA LEU A 40 -9.27 14.33 -2.55
C LEU A 40 -9.14 13.81 -1.12
N LEU A 41 -8.12 12.97 -0.87
CA LEU A 41 -7.81 12.50 0.49
C LEU A 41 -6.44 13.01 0.96
N PRO A 42 -6.35 13.50 2.21
CA PRO A 42 -5.08 13.82 2.82
C PRO A 42 -4.21 12.56 2.95
N SER A 43 -2.91 12.70 2.66
CA SER A 43 -1.96 11.58 2.75
C SER A 43 -1.83 11.02 4.16
N LYS A 44 -1.77 11.90 5.16
CA LYS A 44 -1.50 11.55 6.56
C LYS A 44 -2.79 11.67 7.36
N HIS A 45 -3.70 10.73 7.18
CA HIS A 45 -4.94 10.67 7.93
C HIS A 45 -5.35 9.21 8.18
N TYR A 46 -5.95 8.95 9.33
CA TYR A 46 -6.37 7.61 9.74
C TYR A 46 -7.34 6.98 8.74
N LEU A 47 -8.30 7.77 8.24
CA LEU A 47 -9.24 7.33 7.19
C LEU A 47 -8.52 6.77 5.95
N THR A 48 -7.47 7.45 5.49
CA THR A 48 -6.69 7.03 4.32
C THR A 48 -5.98 5.70 4.58
N GLU A 49 -5.45 5.50 5.79
CA GLU A 49 -4.82 4.23 6.16
C GLU A 49 -5.84 3.08 6.25
N CYS A 50 -6.99 3.32 6.88
CA CYS A 50 -8.07 2.34 6.96
C CYS A 50 -8.60 1.95 5.58
N LEU A 51 -8.81 2.93 4.70
CA LEU A 51 -9.29 2.71 3.35
C LEU A 51 -8.29 1.89 2.51
N ILE A 52 -7.00 2.22 2.58
CA ILE A 52 -5.95 1.44 1.92
C ILE A 52 -5.94 0.01 2.47
N ARG A 53 -6.09 -0.17 3.79
CA ARG A 53 -6.10 -1.49 4.43
C ARG A 53 -7.31 -2.31 4.00
N GLU A 54 -8.49 -1.71 3.92
CA GLU A 54 -9.70 -2.37 3.43
C GLU A 54 -9.50 -2.85 2.00
N TYR A 55 -9.00 -1.99 1.11
CA TYR A 55 -8.72 -2.36 -0.28
C TYR A 55 -7.64 -3.46 -0.36
N HIS A 56 -6.61 -3.39 0.47
CA HIS A 56 -5.58 -4.42 0.54
C HIS A 56 -6.15 -5.80 0.88
N LEU A 57 -7.10 -5.87 1.83
CA LEU A 57 -7.76 -7.11 2.20
C LEU A 57 -8.80 -7.55 1.16
N LYS A 58 -9.62 -6.62 0.66
CA LYS A 58 -10.66 -6.85 -0.35
C LYS A 58 -10.11 -7.42 -1.65
N TYR A 59 -8.90 -7.00 -2.05
CA TYR A 59 -8.21 -7.50 -3.23
C TYR A 59 -7.15 -8.56 -2.90
N CYS A 60 -7.41 -9.41 -1.88
CA CYS A 60 -6.60 -10.60 -1.55
C CYS A 60 -5.10 -10.29 -1.38
N HIS A 61 -4.76 -9.32 -0.55
CA HIS A 61 -3.40 -8.88 -0.31
C HIS A 61 -2.67 -8.31 -1.53
N ALA A 62 -3.43 -7.66 -2.43
CA ALA A 62 -2.89 -7.02 -3.63
C ALA A 62 -1.65 -6.15 -3.32
N GLY A 63 -0.67 -6.24 -4.23
CA GLY A 63 0.54 -5.45 -4.18
C GLY A 63 0.31 -3.96 -4.41
N VAL A 64 1.38 -3.19 -4.22
CA VAL A 64 1.34 -1.71 -4.22
C VAL A 64 0.79 -1.13 -5.53
N GLN A 65 1.18 -1.69 -6.68
CA GLN A 65 0.78 -1.16 -7.99
C GLN A 65 -0.71 -1.39 -8.27
N ILE A 66 -1.22 -2.57 -7.94
CA ILE A 66 -2.62 -2.94 -8.12
C ILE A 66 -3.50 -2.06 -7.23
N LEU A 67 -3.12 -1.90 -5.95
CA LEU A 67 -3.83 -1.01 -5.03
C LEU A 67 -3.79 0.44 -5.50
N ALA A 68 -2.65 0.93 -5.99
CA ALA A 68 -2.54 2.28 -6.51
C ALA A 68 -3.47 2.50 -7.72
N ALA A 69 -3.56 1.52 -8.62
CA ALA A 69 -4.46 1.58 -9.77
C ALA A 69 -5.93 1.58 -9.33
N LYS A 70 -6.33 0.68 -8.44
CA LYS A 70 -7.72 0.60 -7.94
C LYS A 70 -8.15 1.83 -7.14
N LEU A 71 -7.26 2.37 -6.30
CA LEU A 71 -7.55 3.57 -5.53
C LEU A 71 -7.69 4.81 -6.42
N ARG A 72 -6.89 4.90 -7.49
CA ARG A 72 -6.89 6.05 -8.40
C ARG A 72 -8.19 6.19 -9.20
N LEU A 73 -8.99 5.13 -9.29
CA LEU A 73 -10.31 5.17 -9.94
C LEU A 73 -11.36 5.96 -9.15
N GLN A 74 -11.13 6.18 -7.85
CA GLN A 74 -12.13 6.79 -6.96
C GLN A 74 -11.55 7.91 -6.09
N TYR A 75 -10.25 7.83 -5.78
CA TYR A 75 -9.59 8.67 -4.79
C TYR A 75 -8.29 9.27 -5.30
N TRP A 76 -8.12 10.57 -5.03
CA TRP A 76 -6.88 11.29 -5.23
C TRP A 76 -6.16 11.47 -3.90
N ILE A 77 -5.37 10.45 -3.51
CA ILE A 77 -4.56 10.48 -2.29
C ILE A 77 -3.18 11.07 -2.59
N PHE A 78 -2.79 12.12 -1.87
CA PHE A 78 -1.43 12.67 -1.97
C PHE A 78 -0.38 11.63 -1.57
N SER A 79 0.66 11.47 -2.38
CA SER A 79 1.73 10.49 -2.14
C SER A 79 1.21 9.07 -1.87
N SER A 80 0.14 8.65 -2.54
CA SER A 80 -0.57 7.37 -2.34
C SER A 80 0.37 6.16 -2.22
N LYS A 81 1.33 6.03 -3.14
CA LYS A 81 2.29 4.91 -3.16
C LYS A 81 3.12 4.76 -1.87
N ARG A 82 3.38 5.86 -1.15
CA ARG A 82 4.10 5.80 0.14
C ARG A 82 3.22 5.19 1.23
N ASN A 83 1.97 5.65 1.32
CA ASN A 83 1.02 5.12 2.31
C ASN A 83 0.64 3.67 2.02
N ILE A 84 0.45 3.33 0.75
CA ILE A 84 0.17 1.95 0.33
C ILE A 84 1.34 1.04 0.72
N ARG A 85 2.59 1.44 0.44
CA ARG A 85 3.78 0.69 0.88
C ARG A 85 3.82 0.50 2.39
N SER A 86 3.53 1.54 3.16
CA SER A 86 3.48 1.47 4.63
C SER A 86 2.39 0.52 5.13
N CYS A 87 1.23 0.47 4.47
CA CYS A 87 0.14 -0.44 4.84
C CYS A 87 0.50 -1.90 4.53
N VAL A 88 1.00 -2.15 3.31
CA VAL A 88 1.40 -3.50 2.87
C VAL A 88 2.56 -4.03 3.72
N SER A 89 3.54 -3.18 4.05
CA SER A 89 4.68 -3.59 4.90
C SER A 89 4.27 -3.93 6.33
N ARG A 90 3.14 -3.40 6.83
CA ARG A 90 2.59 -3.75 8.16
C ARG A 90 1.74 -5.02 8.13
N CYS A 91 1.36 -5.52 6.95
CA CYS A 91 0.53 -6.71 6.82
C CYS A 91 1.31 -7.98 7.20
N VAL A 92 0.85 -8.69 8.22
CA VAL A 92 1.49 -9.93 8.70
C VAL A 92 1.48 -11.02 7.63
N VAL A 93 0.39 -11.13 6.86
CA VAL A 93 0.26 -12.13 5.80
C VAL A 93 1.31 -11.87 4.71
N CYS A 94 1.38 -10.64 4.19
CA CYS A 94 2.40 -10.28 3.19
C CYS A 94 3.83 -10.45 3.70
N LYS A 95 4.09 -10.10 4.98
CA LYS A 95 5.40 -10.34 5.59
C LYS A 95 5.77 -11.82 5.59
N ARG A 96 4.84 -12.71 5.92
CA ARG A 96 5.07 -14.17 5.92
C ARG A 96 5.39 -14.67 4.51
N PHE A 97 4.65 -14.24 3.49
CA PHE A 97 4.89 -14.64 2.10
C PHE A 97 6.18 -14.06 1.50
N THR A 98 6.65 -12.92 2.01
CA THR A 98 7.90 -12.27 1.54
C THR A 98 9.11 -12.69 2.38
N ALA A 99 8.91 -13.45 3.47
CA ALA A 99 10.01 -13.89 4.31
C ALA A 99 10.94 -14.80 3.51
N LYS A 100 12.24 -14.49 3.53
CA LYS A 100 13.24 -15.34 2.90
C LYS A 100 13.34 -16.65 3.66
N SER A 101 13.50 -17.76 2.94
CA SER A 101 13.91 -19.02 3.54
C SER A 101 15.23 -18.83 4.27
N VAL A 102 15.39 -19.54 5.38
CA VAL A 102 16.65 -19.58 6.11
C VAL A 102 17.70 -20.24 5.21
N ASP A 103 18.74 -19.49 4.85
CA ASP A 103 19.87 -20.02 4.10
C ASP A 103 20.76 -20.82 5.04
N TYR A 104 20.83 -22.13 4.80
CA TYR A 104 21.65 -23.05 5.59
C TYR A 104 23.10 -23.15 5.12
N SER A 105 23.47 -22.52 4.00
CA SER A 105 24.84 -22.53 3.51
C SER A 105 25.83 -21.81 4.43
N THR A 106 25.32 -20.95 5.32
CA THR A 106 26.13 -20.18 6.27
C THR A 106 26.26 -20.86 7.64
N TYR A 107 25.63 -22.03 7.87
CA TYR A 107 25.85 -22.77 9.11
C TYR A 107 27.26 -23.35 9.14
N THR A 108 28.02 -23.00 10.18
CA THR A 108 29.22 -23.75 10.55
C THR A 108 28.83 -25.18 10.91
N ALA A 109 29.68 -26.15 10.57
CA ALA A 109 29.49 -27.53 11.00
C ALA A 109 29.24 -27.57 12.52
N ALA A 110 28.27 -28.38 12.96
CA ALA A 110 28.00 -28.55 14.38
C ALA A 110 29.30 -28.99 15.09
N PRO A 111 29.60 -28.44 16.28
CA PRO A 111 30.81 -28.82 16.99
C PRO A 111 30.79 -30.32 17.31
N LEU A 112 31.98 -30.94 17.28
CA LEU A 112 32.16 -32.40 17.30
C LEU A 112 31.53 -33.06 18.53
N ASP A 113 31.42 -32.32 19.65
CA ASP A 113 30.76 -32.75 20.89
C ASP A 113 29.25 -33.02 20.73
N ARG A 114 28.61 -32.44 19.71
CA ARG A 114 27.18 -32.67 19.38
C ARG A 114 26.98 -33.71 18.29
N VAL A 115 28.04 -34.10 17.58
CA VAL A 115 27.95 -35.08 16.50
C VAL A 115 28.01 -36.47 17.12
N ARG A 116 26.86 -37.12 17.25
CA ARG A 116 26.82 -38.53 17.68
C ARG A 116 27.38 -39.40 16.56
N GLU A 117 28.41 -40.18 16.88
CA GLU A 117 28.90 -41.20 15.96
C GLU A 117 27.78 -42.21 15.69
N ARG A 118 27.58 -42.54 14.41
CA ARG A 118 26.65 -43.58 14.01
C ARG A 118 27.27 -44.89 14.50
N GLY A 119 26.65 -45.50 15.51
CA GLY A 119 27.14 -46.75 16.11
C GLY A 119 27.45 -47.77 15.01
N THR A 120 28.71 -48.16 14.91
CA THR A 120 29.15 -49.26 14.08
C THR A 120 28.48 -50.52 14.62
N LEU A 121 27.53 -51.06 13.86
CA LEU A 121 26.97 -52.38 14.13
C LEU A 121 28.14 -53.37 14.11
N ARG A 122 28.42 -53.96 15.27
CA ARG A 122 29.44 -54.98 15.49
C ARG A 122 28.79 -56.35 15.50
#